data_AF-A0A161SGB0-F1
#
_entry.id   AF-A0A161SGB0-F1
#
_cell.length_a   1.000
_cell.length_b   1.000
_cell.length_c   1.000
_cell.angle_alpha   90.00
_cell.angle_beta   90.00
_cell.angle_gamma   90.00
#
_symmetry.space_group_name_H-M   'P 1'
#
loop_
_entity.id
_entity.type
_entity.pdbx_description
1 polymer ?
#
loop_
_entity_poly.entity_id
_entity_poly.type
_entity_poly.pdbx_seq_one_letter_code
_entity_poly.pdbx_strand_id
1 'polypeptide(L)'
;MSTRTTRPRKRSYDGILDLFDYDEAMPATIDMPASLSNIPPLPSVEGGFKTVLADPPWRFANRTGKVAPEHRRLDRYGTMDLEEIKALPVGEATAPDAHLYLWVPNALLLEGIEVLQAWGFRYVSNIIWAKRRKDGGPDGRGVGFYFRNVTEPILFGVKGSMRTLAPARSTVNMIETRKREHSRKPDEQYDLIESCSPGPYLEMFARYARPGWSAWGNESAEDVEPRGKVHRGYEGGKIEEFPTLEPNERMSGWLAERVAGILVEEYEAGASVQQLSISSGYSITRVRALLTKGGVEFRGRGRPRKEPEAVSA
;
A
#
# COMPACT_ATOMS: atom_id res chain seq x y z
N MET A 1 -59.49 -8.42 -23.32
CA MET A 1 -59.07 -8.19 -21.91
C MET A 1 -59.19 -9.49 -21.15
N SER A 2 -58.07 -9.99 -20.61
CA SER A 2 -57.94 -10.80 -19.39
C SER A 2 -56.69 -11.68 -19.50
N THR A 3 -55.63 -11.26 -18.83
CA THR A 3 -54.37 -12.00 -18.62
C THR A 3 -54.59 -13.07 -17.55
N ARG A 4 -54.36 -14.35 -17.88
CA ARG A 4 -54.36 -15.46 -16.91
C ARG A 4 -52.98 -15.58 -16.25
N THR A 5 -52.94 -15.31 -14.95
CA THR A 5 -51.80 -15.50 -14.05
C THR A 5 -51.65 -16.97 -13.70
N THR A 6 -50.48 -17.57 -13.92
CA THR A 6 -50.12 -18.90 -13.42
C THR A 6 -49.35 -18.79 -12.10
N ARG A 7 -49.90 -19.35 -11.01
CA ARG A 7 -49.18 -19.53 -9.73
C ARG A 7 -48.34 -20.82 -9.77
N PRO A 8 -47.14 -20.86 -9.15
CA PRO A 8 -46.37 -22.09 -9.04
C PRO A 8 -46.84 -22.98 -7.88
N ARG A 9 -46.74 -24.31 -8.08
CA ARG A 9 -47.05 -25.35 -7.10
C ARG A 9 -45.97 -25.44 -6.02
N LYS A 10 -46.38 -25.48 -4.74
CA LYS A 10 -45.53 -25.87 -3.61
C LYS A 10 -45.24 -27.37 -3.66
N ARG A 11 -43.98 -27.77 -3.49
CA ARG A 11 -43.59 -29.14 -3.09
C ARG A 11 -43.15 -29.08 -1.63
N SER A 12 -43.81 -29.89 -0.80
CA SER A 12 -43.44 -30.19 0.57
C SER A 12 -42.25 -31.15 0.58
N TYR A 13 -41.33 -30.95 1.52
CA TYR A 13 -40.33 -31.95 1.91
C TYR A 13 -40.52 -32.19 3.40
N ASP A 14 -41.21 -33.28 3.72
CA ASP A 14 -41.14 -33.94 5.02
C ASP A 14 -40.31 -35.22 4.84
N GLY A 15 -39.44 -35.47 5.81
CA GLY A 15 -38.81 -36.78 6.02
C GLY A 15 -37.37 -36.87 5.54
N ILE A 16 -36.43 -36.73 6.48
CA ILE A 16 -35.47 -37.77 6.91
C ILE A 16 -34.55 -37.09 7.93
N LEU A 17 -34.93 -37.24 9.20
CA LEU A 17 -34.02 -37.16 10.33
C LEU A 17 -33.77 -38.61 10.79
N ASP A 18 -32.58 -38.80 11.34
CA ASP A 18 -32.03 -39.99 11.99
C ASP A 18 -31.48 -41.11 11.10
N LEU A 19 -30.15 -41.07 10.96
CA LEU A 19 -29.25 -42.20 11.26
C LEU A 19 -27.83 -41.72 10.94
N PHE A 20 -27.05 -41.35 11.96
CA PHE A 20 -25.64 -41.72 12.15
C PHE A 20 -25.20 -41.18 13.51
N ASP A 21 -25.33 -42.04 14.51
CA ASP A 21 -24.59 -41.99 15.76
C ASP A 21 -23.11 -42.24 15.41
N TYR A 22 -22.24 -41.26 15.65
CA TYR A 22 -20.79 -41.44 15.65
C TYR A 22 -20.22 -40.67 16.85
N ASP A 23 -20.27 -41.36 17.98
CA ASP A 23 -19.47 -41.11 19.15
C ASP A 23 -18.04 -41.59 18.83
N GLU A 24 -17.22 -40.70 18.30
CA GLU A 24 -15.76 -40.91 18.20
C GLU A 24 -15.08 -39.58 18.56
N ALA A 25 -14.44 -39.57 19.72
CA ALA A 25 -13.66 -38.45 20.23
C ALA A 25 -12.55 -38.07 19.22
N MET A 26 -12.80 -37.01 18.45
CA MET A 26 -11.78 -36.41 17.59
C MET A 26 -10.85 -35.51 18.42
N PRO A 27 -9.52 -35.69 18.34
CA PRO A 27 -8.58 -34.96 19.17
C PRO A 27 -8.63 -33.45 18.85
N ALA A 28 -8.67 -32.67 19.93
CA ALA A 28 -8.52 -31.22 19.92
C ALA A 28 -7.21 -30.80 19.25
N THR A 29 -7.27 -30.31 18.02
CA THR A 29 -6.36 -29.28 17.47
C THR A 29 -7.00 -28.69 16.21
N ILE A 30 -8.11 -27.96 16.39
CA ILE A 30 -8.42 -26.85 15.49
C ILE A 30 -7.64 -25.69 16.05
N ASP A 31 -6.56 -25.32 15.37
CA ASP A 31 -5.76 -24.16 15.68
C ASP A 31 -6.68 -22.93 15.57
N MET A 32 -7.10 -22.42 16.72
CA MET A 32 -7.94 -21.23 16.83
C MET A 32 -7.19 -20.05 16.19
N PRO A 33 -7.85 -19.18 15.40
CA PRO A 33 -7.20 -18.00 14.85
C PRO A 33 -6.62 -17.17 16.00
N ALA A 34 -5.41 -16.62 15.77
CA ALA A 34 -4.63 -15.86 16.74
C ALA A 34 -5.51 -14.94 17.59
N SER A 35 -5.70 -15.32 18.86
CA SER A 35 -6.34 -14.50 19.87
C SER A 35 -5.72 -13.11 19.91
N LEU A 36 -6.55 -12.07 20.04
CA LEU A 36 -6.16 -10.67 20.30
C LEU A 36 -5.12 -10.53 21.44
N SER A 37 -4.97 -11.55 22.28
CA SER A 37 -3.98 -11.63 23.36
C SER A 37 -2.50 -11.58 22.92
N ASN A 38 -2.18 -11.66 21.63
CA ASN A 38 -0.80 -11.60 21.12
C ASN A 38 -0.49 -10.33 20.30
N ILE A 39 -1.39 -9.35 20.25
CA ILE A 39 -1.14 -8.09 19.56
C ILE A 39 -0.33 -7.17 20.49
N PRO A 40 0.86 -6.69 20.11
CA PRO A 40 1.64 -5.77 20.94
C PRO A 40 0.86 -4.47 21.17
N PRO A 41 1.02 -3.81 22.33
CA PRO A 41 0.39 -2.52 22.56
C PRO A 41 0.81 -1.51 21.49
N LEU A 42 -0.09 -0.60 21.12
CA LEU A 42 0.26 0.50 20.23
C LEU A 42 1.35 1.36 20.88
N PRO A 43 2.31 1.88 20.09
CA PRO A 43 3.28 2.83 20.61
C PRO A 43 2.58 4.10 21.09
N SER A 44 3.26 4.85 21.95
CA SER A 44 2.79 6.15 22.43
C SER A 44 3.88 7.21 22.26
N VAL A 45 3.43 8.45 22.06
CA VAL A 45 4.28 9.65 21.96
C VAL A 45 3.65 10.76 22.78
N GLU A 46 4.46 11.70 23.27
CA GLU A 46 3.95 12.87 23.98
C GLU A 46 2.95 13.64 23.11
N GLY A 47 1.75 13.87 23.64
CA GLY A 47 0.65 14.53 22.92
C GLY A 47 -0.08 13.67 21.88
N GLY A 48 0.34 12.43 21.65
CA GLY A 48 -0.29 11.47 20.73
C GLY A 48 0.07 11.68 19.25
N PHE A 49 -0.18 10.65 18.43
CA PHE A 49 0.06 10.70 17.00
C PHE A 49 -0.92 11.65 16.30
N LYS A 50 -0.40 12.54 15.45
CA LYS A 50 -1.24 13.45 14.64
C LYS A 50 -1.65 12.84 13.31
N THR A 51 -0.92 11.83 12.84
CA THR A 51 -1.23 11.14 11.58
C THR A 51 -1.02 9.65 11.72
N VAL A 52 -2.02 8.87 11.34
CA VAL A 52 -1.97 7.40 11.29
C VAL A 52 -2.15 6.94 9.84
N LEU A 53 -1.33 5.99 9.41
CA LEU A 53 -1.52 5.18 8.21
C LEU A 53 -1.77 3.74 8.65
N ALA A 54 -2.83 3.09 8.14
CA ALA A 54 -3.15 1.71 8.48
C ALA A 54 -3.52 0.89 7.24
N ASP A 55 -2.98 -0.32 7.14
CA ASP A 55 -3.39 -1.35 6.16
C ASP A 55 -3.79 -2.65 6.87
N PRO A 56 -4.98 -2.69 7.51
CA PRO A 56 -5.41 -3.86 8.26
C PRO A 56 -5.48 -5.13 7.40
N PRO A 57 -5.25 -6.32 7.99
CA PRO A 57 -5.33 -7.58 7.27
C PRO A 57 -6.80 -8.04 7.15
N TRP A 58 -7.60 -7.33 6.36
CA TRP A 58 -9.04 -7.53 6.23
C TRP A 58 -9.45 -8.97 5.88
N ARG A 59 -10.37 -9.55 6.67
CA ARG A 59 -11.00 -10.84 6.37
C ARG A 59 -12.23 -10.64 5.47
N PHE A 60 -12.27 -11.33 4.33
CA PHE A 60 -13.43 -11.33 3.43
C PHE A 60 -14.45 -12.41 3.82
N ALA A 61 -15.74 -12.10 3.76
CA ALA A 61 -16.82 -13.04 4.07
C ALA A 61 -16.93 -14.23 3.08
N ASN A 62 -16.62 -14.00 1.80
CA ASN A 62 -16.79 -15.01 0.75
C ASN A 62 -15.57 -15.95 0.67
N ARG A 63 -15.69 -17.13 1.30
CA ARG A 63 -14.65 -18.19 1.34
C ARG A 63 -14.63 -19.15 0.14
N THR A 64 -15.66 -19.16 -0.71
CA THR A 64 -15.90 -20.20 -1.73
C THR A 64 -15.44 -19.88 -3.15
N GLY A 65 -14.52 -18.92 -3.33
CA GLY A 65 -13.94 -18.59 -4.64
C GLY A 65 -12.42 -18.62 -4.65
N LYS A 66 -11.83 -18.58 -5.85
CA LYS A 66 -10.37 -18.45 -6.13
C LYS A 66 -9.68 -17.20 -5.51
N VAL A 67 -10.34 -16.51 -4.59
CA VAL A 67 -10.06 -15.17 -4.06
C VAL A 67 -9.93 -15.18 -2.54
N ALA A 68 -10.27 -16.27 -1.84
CA ALA A 68 -9.97 -16.36 -0.41
C ALA A 68 -8.43 -16.38 -0.21
N PRO A 69 -7.87 -15.61 0.73
CA PRO A 69 -6.46 -15.76 1.14
C PRO A 69 -6.12 -17.20 1.54
N GLU A 70 -7.14 -17.99 1.89
CA GLU A 70 -7.09 -19.39 2.29
C GLU A 70 -6.91 -20.38 1.10
N HIS A 71 -6.94 -19.91 -0.15
CA HIS A 71 -6.82 -20.75 -1.35
C HIS A 71 -5.37 -21.21 -1.60
N ARG A 72 -4.87 -22.16 -0.79
CA ARG A 72 -3.77 -23.15 -0.99
C ARG A 72 -2.48 -22.79 -1.77
N ARG A 73 -2.23 -21.53 -2.15
CA ARG A 73 -1.10 -21.07 -2.99
C ARG A 73 -0.52 -19.71 -2.57
N LEU A 74 -1.06 -19.06 -1.54
CA LEU A 74 -0.56 -17.80 -1.02
C LEU A 74 -0.23 -18.01 0.46
N ASP A 75 0.97 -17.62 0.85
CA ASP A 75 1.50 -17.74 2.21
C ASP A 75 0.53 -17.09 3.21
N ARG A 76 0.22 -17.80 4.31
CA ARG A 76 -0.89 -17.47 5.21
C ARG A 76 -0.52 -16.29 6.12
N TYR A 77 -0.82 -15.07 5.71
CA TYR A 77 -0.97 -13.97 6.65
C TYR A 77 -2.28 -14.14 7.44
N GLY A 78 -2.21 -13.99 8.76
CA GLY A 78 -3.40 -13.96 9.61
C GLY A 78 -4.29 -12.78 9.20
N THR A 79 -5.57 -13.04 8.98
CA THR A 79 -6.57 -11.97 8.72
C THR A 79 -7.33 -11.65 9.99
N MET A 80 -7.79 -10.42 10.14
CA MET A 80 -8.66 -9.94 11.21
C MET A 80 -10.07 -9.73 10.68
N ASP A 81 -11.09 -10.13 11.43
CA ASP A 81 -12.45 -9.69 11.15
C ASP A 81 -12.68 -8.23 11.54
N LEU A 82 -13.83 -7.72 11.13
CA LEU A 82 -14.22 -6.34 11.32
C LEU A 82 -14.20 -5.93 12.80
N GLU A 83 -14.72 -6.78 13.70
CA GLU A 83 -14.82 -6.45 15.11
C GLU A 83 -13.44 -6.47 15.79
N GLU A 84 -12.56 -7.40 15.40
CA GLU A 84 -11.15 -7.40 15.81
C GLU A 84 -10.43 -6.11 15.38
N ILE A 85 -10.67 -5.62 14.16
CA ILE A 85 -10.06 -4.37 13.66
C ILE A 85 -10.62 -3.17 14.43
N LYS A 86 -11.95 -3.10 14.63
CA LYS A 86 -12.62 -2.01 15.37
C LYS A 86 -12.17 -1.93 16.82
N ALA A 87 -11.84 -3.07 17.44
CA ALA A 87 -11.40 -3.14 18.83
C ALA A 87 -9.99 -2.57 19.09
N LEU A 88 -9.20 -2.29 18.05
CA LEU A 88 -7.88 -1.69 18.22
C LEU A 88 -7.99 -0.28 18.82
N PRO A 89 -7.20 0.05 19.87
CA PRO A 89 -7.31 1.31 20.61
C PRO A 89 -6.63 2.50 19.89
N VAL A 90 -6.83 2.65 18.57
CA VAL A 90 -6.19 3.69 17.74
C VAL A 90 -6.59 5.09 18.18
N GLY A 91 -7.83 5.25 18.66
CA GLY A 91 -8.31 6.51 19.23
C GLY A 91 -7.50 6.96 20.46
N GLU A 92 -6.92 6.03 21.22
CA GLU A 92 -6.14 6.33 22.42
C GLU A 92 -4.67 6.67 22.10
N ALA A 93 -4.13 6.08 21.03
CA ALA A 93 -2.77 6.38 20.56
C ALA A 93 -2.65 7.76 19.87
N THR A 94 -3.78 8.37 19.50
CA THR A 94 -3.81 9.58 18.66
C THR A 94 -4.07 10.85 19.46
N ALA A 95 -3.51 11.96 18.97
CA ALA A 95 -3.80 13.29 19.49
C ALA A 95 -5.31 13.61 19.43
N PRO A 96 -5.80 14.64 20.17
CA PRO A 96 -7.20 15.07 20.10
C PRO A 96 -7.62 15.50 18.69
N ASP A 97 -6.70 16.12 17.96
CA ASP A 97 -6.84 16.47 16.55
C ASP A 97 -5.85 15.60 15.75
N ALA A 98 -6.36 14.76 14.85
CA ALA A 98 -5.52 13.82 14.09
C ALA A 98 -6.13 13.45 12.73
N HIS A 99 -5.27 12.98 11.83
CA HIS A 99 -5.64 12.38 10.55
C HIS A 99 -5.44 10.88 10.55
N LEU A 100 -6.30 10.18 9.80
CA LEU A 100 -6.20 8.74 9.56
C LEU A 100 -6.31 8.46 8.07
N TYR A 101 -5.33 7.74 7.54
CA TYR A 101 -5.28 7.19 6.20
C TYR A 101 -5.46 5.67 6.31
N LEU A 102 -6.62 5.16 5.91
CA LEU A 102 -6.98 3.75 6.06
C LEU A 102 -7.09 3.09 4.70
N TRP A 103 -6.21 2.13 4.42
CA TRP A 103 -6.34 1.27 3.24
C TRP A 103 -7.53 0.33 3.39
N VAL A 104 -8.42 0.33 2.40
CA VAL A 104 -9.64 -0.48 2.42
C VAL A 104 -9.82 -1.16 1.07
N PRO A 105 -10.06 -2.48 1.00
CA PRO A 105 -10.42 -3.13 -0.25
C PRO A 105 -11.74 -2.56 -0.80
N ASN A 106 -11.89 -2.46 -2.12
CA ASN A 106 -13.12 -1.93 -2.75
C ASN A 106 -14.42 -2.62 -2.26
N ALA A 107 -14.34 -3.91 -1.94
CA ALA A 107 -15.49 -4.69 -1.50
C ALA A 107 -15.87 -4.45 -0.02
N LEU A 108 -15.04 -3.76 0.76
CA LEU A 108 -15.19 -3.56 2.21
C LEU A 108 -15.30 -2.07 2.57
N LEU A 109 -15.75 -1.24 1.63
CA LEU A 109 -15.82 0.21 1.81
C LEU A 109 -16.72 0.64 2.99
N LEU A 110 -17.83 -0.06 3.22
CA LEU A 110 -18.75 0.26 4.32
C LEU A 110 -18.11 -0.10 5.66
N GLU A 111 -17.50 -1.27 5.74
CA GLU A 111 -16.74 -1.76 6.89
C GLU A 111 -15.55 -0.82 7.20
N GLY A 112 -14.87 -0.31 6.18
CA GLY A 112 -13.83 0.71 6.33
C GLY A 112 -14.33 2.01 6.97
N ILE A 113 -15.54 2.44 6.64
CA ILE A 113 -16.18 3.60 7.27
C ILE A 113 -16.54 3.29 8.73
N GLU A 114 -17.01 2.08 9.03
CA GLU A 114 -17.25 1.66 10.42
C GLU A 114 -15.96 1.66 11.26
N VAL A 115 -14.84 1.20 10.70
CA VAL A 115 -13.53 1.21 11.38
C VAL A 115 -13.09 2.65 11.68
N LEU A 116 -13.21 3.57 10.70
CA LEU A 116 -12.94 4.99 10.93
C LEU A 116 -13.71 5.53 12.13
N GLN A 117 -15.02 5.27 12.16
CA GLN A 117 -15.91 5.73 13.24
C GLN A 117 -15.56 5.09 14.59
N ALA A 118 -15.30 3.79 14.62
CA ALA A 118 -14.93 3.07 15.83
C ALA A 118 -13.62 3.60 16.45
N TRP A 119 -12.66 3.99 15.60
CA TRP A 119 -11.41 4.60 16.03
C TRP A 119 -11.52 6.11 16.36
N GLY A 120 -12.71 6.70 16.25
CA GLY A 120 -12.98 8.10 16.59
C GLY A 120 -12.73 9.10 15.46
N PHE A 121 -12.65 8.65 14.21
CA PHE A 121 -12.44 9.48 13.03
C PHE A 121 -13.72 9.62 12.20
N ARG A 122 -14.02 10.84 11.79
CA ARG A 122 -15.07 11.10 10.81
C ARG A 122 -14.49 10.98 9.40
N TYR A 123 -15.15 10.21 8.53
CA TYR A 123 -14.81 10.19 7.10
C TYR A 123 -14.94 11.59 6.48
N VAL A 124 -13.94 12.00 5.69
CA VAL A 124 -13.93 13.29 4.99
C VAL A 124 -13.83 13.10 3.48
N SER A 125 -12.88 12.30 3.02
CA SER A 125 -12.62 12.06 1.59
C SER A 125 -11.86 10.74 1.41
N ASN A 126 -11.48 10.41 0.19
CA ASN A 126 -10.60 9.29 -0.12
C ASN A 126 -9.55 9.68 -1.16
N ILE A 127 -8.44 8.95 -1.15
CA ILE A 127 -7.41 8.97 -2.19
C ILE A 127 -7.48 7.63 -2.91
N ILE A 128 -7.45 7.63 -4.24
CA ILE A 128 -7.50 6.42 -5.04
C ILE A 128 -6.12 6.07 -5.56
N TRP A 129 -5.64 4.87 -5.27
CA TRP A 129 -4.52 4.30 -6.00
C TRP A 129 -5.03 3.62 -7.28
N ALA A 130 -4.74 4.22 -8.44
CA ALA A 130 -4.97 3.62 -9.75
C ALA A 130 -3.74 2.84 -10.20
N LYS A 131 -3.93 1.53 -10.41
CA LYS A 131 -2.87 0.63 -10.87
C LYS A 131 -2.74 0.74 -12.38
N ARG A 132 -1.57 1.18 -12.84
CA ARG A 132 -1.28 1.42 -14.25
C ARG A 132 -0.39 0.33 -14.86
N ARG A 133 -0.56 0.11 -16.15
CA ARG A 133 0.36 -0.67 -17.02
C ARG A 133 1.48 0.25 -17.54
N LYS A 134 2.43 -0.33 -18.29
CA LYS A 134 3.50 0.44 -18.95
C LYS A 134 2.96 1.47 -19.94
N ASP A 135 1.84 1.18 -20.59
CA ASP A 135 1.18 2.07 -21.55
C ASP A 135 0.30 3.15 -20.90
N GLY A 136 0.32 3.30 -19.57
CA GLY A 136 -0.53 4.23 -18.83
C GLY A 136 -2.00 3.78 -18.69
N GLY A 137 -2.39 2.67 -19.33
CA GLY A 137 -3.73 2.10 -19.19
C GLY A 137 -3.96 1.42 -17.84
N PRO A 138 -5.21 1.12 -17.46
CA PRO A 138 -5.53 0.42 -16.22
C PRO A 138 -5.00 -1.03 -16.22
N ASP A 139 -4.50 -1.50 -15.07
CA ASP A 139 -4.00 -2.87 -14.89
C ASP A 139 -5.16 -3.88 -14.80
N GLY A 140 -5.63 -4.33 -15.97
CA GLY A 140 -6.76 -5.27 -16.11
C GLY A 140 -6.58 -6.66 -15.48
N ARG A 141 -5.46 -6.94 -14.80
CA ARG A 141 -5.19 -8.19 -14.09
C ARG A 141 -5.82 -8.25 -12.69
N GLY A 142 -6.48 -7.18 -12.25
CA GLY A 142 -7.19 -7.13 -10.98
C GLY A 142 -8.20 -8.28 -10.80
N VAL A 143 -8.34 -8.79 -9.57
CA VAL A 143 -9.34 -9.80 -9.24
C VAL A 143 -10.58 -9.12 -8.68
N GLY A 144 -11.77 -9.51 -9.13
CA GLY A 144 -13.06 -9.06 -8.62
C GLY A 144 -14.21 -9.81 -9.30
N PHE A 145 -15.34 -9.94 -8.60
CA PHE A 145 -16.49 -10.75 -9.06
C PHE A 145 -17.36 -10.03 -10.10
N TYR A 146 -17.57 -8.72 -9.93
CA TYR A 146 -18.39 -7.90 -10.82
C TYR A 146 -17.53 -7.06 -11.79
N PHE A 147 -16.45 -6.47 -11.27
CA PHE A 147 -15.51 -5.66 -12.05
C PHE A 147 -14.07 -6.06 -11.72
N ARG A 148 -13.16 -5.80 -12.67
CA ARG A 148 -11.72 -5.95 -12.44
C ARG A 148 -11.24 -4.83 -11.53
N ASN A 149 -10.75 -5.17 -10.34
CA ASN A 149 -10.23 -4.19 -9.39
C ASN A 149 -8.87 -3.64 -9.86
N VAL A 150 -8.91 -2.51 -10.55
CA VAL A 150 -7.71 -1.77 -10.99
C VAL A 150 -7.38 -0.59 -10.07
N THR A 151 -8.19 -0.39 -9.04
CA THR A 151 -8.02 0.66 -8.03
C THR A 151 -8.03 0.09 -6.62
N GLU A 152 -7.40 0.79 -5.67
CA GLU A 152 -7.58 0.58 -4.23
C GLU A 152 -7.73 1.95 -3.54
N PRO A 153 -8.74 2.14 -2.67
CA PRO A 153 -8.93 3.39 -1.93
C PRO A 153 -8.13 3.42 -0.62
N ILE A 154 -7.66 4.62 -0.30
CA ILE A 154 -7.25 5.05 1.03
C ILE A 154 -8.35 5.98 1.54
N LEU A 155 -9.10 5.57 2.55
CA LEU A 155 -10.06 6.45 3.19
C LEU A 155 -9.32 7.47 4.06
N PHE A 156 -9.74 8.72 4.00
CA PHE A 156 -9.19 9.82 4.79
C PHE A 156 -10.20 10.25 5.86
N GLY A 157 -9.81 10.06 7.11
CA GLY A 157 -10.56 10.42 8.30
C GLY A 157 -9.93 11.56 9.08
N VAL A 158 -10.76 12.34 9.76
CA VAL A 158 -10.33 13.40 10.68
C VAL A 158 -10.95 13.17 12.06
N LYS A 159 -10.11 13.19 13.08
CA LYS A 159 -10.49 13.29 14.49
C LYS A 159 -10.35 14.75 14.92
N GLY A 160 -11.32 15.25 15.68
CA GLY A 160 -11.40 16.66 16.05
C GLY A 160 -11.67 17.57 14.84
N SER A 161 -10.94 18.68 14.74
CA SER A 161 -11.16 19.74 13.75
C SER A 161 -9.93 20.07 12.88
N MET A 162 -8.97 19.16 12.80
CA MET A 162 -7.74 19.34 12.03
C MET A 162 -8.00 19.54 10.53
N ARG A 163 -7.37 20.56 9.95
CA ARG A 163 -7.24 20.71 8.50
C ARG A 163 -5.92 20.14 8.03
N THR A 164 -5.92 19.64 6.79
CA THR A 164 -4.67 19.32 6.08
C THR A 164 -3.77 20.53 5.92
N LEU A 165 -2.47 20.26 5.81
CA LEU A 165 -1.44 21.23 5.50
C LEU A 165 -1.68 21.85 4.11
N ALA A 166 -1.05 23.01 3.86
CA ALA A 166 -1.26 23.78 2.63
C ALA A 166 -1.11 22.96 1.32
N PRO A 167 -0.13 22.03 1.18
CA PRO A 167 0.05 21.25 -0.05
C PRO A 167 -1.19 20.43 -0.45
N ALA A 168 -1.98 19.96 0.52
CA ALA A 168 -3.18 19.16 0.24
C ALA A 168 -4.24 19.88 -0.59
N ARG A 169 -4.19 21.22 -0.68
CA ARG A 169 -5.15 22.02 -1.46
C ARG A 169 -4.90 21.95 -2.96
N SER A 170 -3.68 21.61 -3.36
CA SER A 170 -3.27 21.42 -4.75
C SER A 170 -3.04 19.95 -5.11
N THR A 171 -2.91 19.07 -4.11
CA THR A 171 -2.76 17.62 -4.32
C THR A 171 -4.08 17.01 -4.77
N VAL A 172 -4.06 16.34 -5.94
CA VAL A 172 -5.21 15.55 -6.40
C VAL A 172 -5.35 14.27 -5.57
N ASN A 173 -6.57 13.77 -5.44
CA ASN A 173 -6.87 12.59 -4.64
C ASN A 173 -6.60 11.26 -5.38
N MET A 174 -5.50 11.20 -6.13
CA MET A 174 -5.13 10.04 -6.94
C MET A 174 -3.62 9.79 -6.86
N ILE A 175 -3.26 8.51 -6.68
CA ILE A 175 -1.90 8.00 -6.85
C ILE A 175 -1.93 7.06 -8.05
N GLU A 176 -1.10 7.29 -9.06
CA GLU A 176 -1.04 6.45 -10.26
C GLU A 176 0.32 5.79 -10.39
N THR A 177 0.39 4.48 -10.17
CA THR A 177 1.67 3.75 -10.20
C THR A 177 1.50 2.37 -10.80
N ARG A 178 2.60 1.80 -11.29
CA ARG A 178 2.63 0.41 -11.73
C ARG A 178 2.52 -0.53 -10.52
N LYS A 179 1.75 -1.61 -10.66
CA LYS A 179 1.63 -2.64 -9.61
C LYS A 179 3.00 -3.28 -9.36
N ARG A 180 3.44 -3.32 -8.09
CA ARG A 180 4.66 -3.98 -7.63
C ARG A 180 4.35 -5.41 -7.15
N GLU A 181 5.13 -5.99 -6.23
CA GLU A 181 4.85 -7.33 -5.68
C GLU A 181 3.44 -7.43 -5.06
N HIS A 182 2.93 -8.66 -4.90
CA HIS A 182 1.58 -8.89 -4.40
C HIS A 182 1.34 -8.17 -3.07
N SER A 183 0.24 -7.39 -3.01
CA SER A 183 -0.19 -6.67 -1.82
C SER A 183 0.79 -5.59 -1.32
N ARG A 184 1.77 -5.17 -2.13
CA ARG A 184 2.61 -4.00 -1.80
C ARG A 184 1.92 -2.71 -2.25
N LYS A 185 1.70 -1.81 -1.29
CA LYS A 185 1.15 -0.47 -1.49
C LYS A 185 2.19 0.48 -2.12
N PRO A 186 1.77 1.56 -2.81
CA PRO A 186 2.70 2.49 -3.46
C PRO A 186 3.51 3.28 -2.42
N ASP A 187 4.83 3.37 -2.59
CA ASP A 187 5.68 4.18 -1.70
C ASP A 187 5.33 5.69 -1.81
N GLU A 188 4.71 6.10 -2.92
CA GLU A 188 4.24 7.46 -3.20
C GLU A 188 3.18 7.93 -2.18
N GLN A 189 2.51 7.00 -1.49
CA GLN A 189 1.55 7.32 -0.44
C GLN A 189 2.17 8.17 0.67
N TYR A 190 3.43 7.91 1.00
CA TYR A 190 4.02 8.52 2.17
C TYR A 190 4.44 9.97 1.90
N ASP A 191 4.97 10.26 0.70
CA ASP A 191 5.28 11.65 0.30
C ASP A 191 4.00 12.50 0.26
N LEU A 192 2.91 11.90 -0.22
CA LEU A 192 1.58 12.53 -0.17
C LEU A 192 1.18 12.80 1.28
N ILE A 193 1.27 11.81 2.17
CA ILE A 193 0.84 11.95 3.56
C ILE A 193 1.70 12.97 4.31
N GLU A 194 3.04 12.87 4.22
CA GLU A 194 3.99 13.74 4.92
C GLU A 194 3.87 15.20 4.46
N SER A 195 3.57 15.44 3.17
CA SER A 195 3.34 16.80 2.67
C SER A 195 1.96 17.37 3.07
N CYS A 196 0.96 16.51 3.25
CA CYS A 196 -0.42 16.92 3.49
C CYS A 196 -0.83 16.91 4.97
N SER A 197 -0.09 16.23 5.83
CA SER A 197 -0.47 15.98 7.23
C SER A 197 0.72 16.10 8.19
N PRO A 198 0.52 16.66 9.39
CA PRO A 198 1.59 16.83 10.35
C PRO A 198 1.90 15.51 11.09
N GLY A 199 3.18 15.30 11.42
CA GLY A 199 3.59 14.28 12.38
C GLY A 199 3.30 14.69 13.84
N PRO A 200 3.58 13.82 14.83
CA PRO A 200 4.23 12.52 14.69
C PRO A 200 3.37 11.50 13.94
N TYR A 201 4.04 10.56 13.25
CA TYR A 201 3.42 9.59 12.34
C TYR A 201 3.46 8.16 12.90
N LEU A 202 2.35 7.44 12.78
CA LEU A 202 2.22 6.02 13.09
C LEU A 202 1.82 5.22 11.85
N GLU A 203 2.56 4.18 11.53
CA GLU A 203 2.18 3.18 10.52
C GLU A 203 1.79 1.87 11.21
N MET A 204 0.53 1.49 11.04
CA MET A 204 -0.04 0.24 11.56
C MET A 204 -0.06 -0.84 10.49
N PHE A 205 0.25 -2.06 10.91
CA PHE A 205 0.47 -3.22 10.04
C PHE A 205 1.63 -3.02 9.06
N ALA A 206 2.64 -2.25 9.50
CA ALA A 206 3.84 -1.99 8.73
C ALA A 206 4.62 -3.29 8.47
N ARG A 207 5.07 -3.48 7.23
CA ARG A 207 5.98 -4.59 6.86
C ARG A 207 7.45 -4.19 6.91
N TYR A 208 7.72 -2.89 6.82
CA TYR A 208 9.08 -2.34 6.81
C TYR A 208 9.09 -1.08 7.66
N ALA A 209 10.19 -0.85 8.37
CA ALA A 209 10.39 0.42 9.06
C ALA A 209 10.54 1.56 8.04
N ARG A 210 9.97 2.72 8.36
CA ARG A 210 10.15 3.95 7.59
C ARG A 210 10.76 5.04 8.49
N PRO A 211 11.87 5.68 8.07
CA PRO A 211 12.44 6.79 8.84
C PRO A 211 11.40 7.88 9.12
N GLY A 212 11.34 8.34 10.37
CA GLY A 212 10.37 9.34 10.82
C GLY A 212 8.98 8.81 11.16
N TRP A 213 8.73 7.50 11.00
CA TRP A 213 7.48 6.84 11.35
C TRP A 213 7.68 5.86 12.51
N SER A 214 6.74 5.86 13.44
CA SER A 214 6.60 4.74 14.38
C SER A 214 5.91 3.59 13.67
N ALA A 215 6.55 2.43 13.62
CA ALA A 215 5.99 1.23 12.98
C ALA A 215 5.36 0.30 14.03
N TRP A 216 4.21 -0.29 13.68
CA TRP A 216 3.55 -1.29 14.50
C TRP A 216 3.03 -2.42 13.62
N GLY A 217 3.42 -3.66 13.91
CA GLY A 217 2.96 -4.85 13.18
C GLY A 217 3.72 -6.11 13.60
N ASN A 218 3.19 -7.28 13.25
CA ASN A 218 3.81 -8.56 13.60
C ASN A 218 5.16 -8.79 12.90
N GLU A 219 5.50 -7.99 11.88
CA GLU A 219 6.75 -8.03 11.12
C GLU A 219 7.58 -6.74 11.27
N SER A 220 7.24 -5.85 12.22
CA SER A 220 7.83 -4.50 12.29
C SER A 220 9.10 -4.38 13.13
N ALA A 221 9.62 -5.48 13.67
CA ALA A 221 10.87 -5.47 14.43
C ALA A 221 12.09 -5.54 13.49
N GLU A 222 13.18 -4.84 13.84
CA GLU A 222 14.39 -4.72 13.00
C GLU A 222 15.06 -6.07 12.66
N ASP A 223 14.74 -7.12 13.43
CA ASP A 223 15.30 -8.47 13.34
C ASP A 223 14.40 -9.48 12.60
N VAL A 224 13.23 -9.06 12.10
CA VAL A 224 12.30 -9.95 11.38
C VAL A 224 12.47 -9.76 9.89
N GLU A 225 12.96 -10.79 9.18
CA GLU A 225 12.86 -10.83 7.72
C GLU A 225 11.37 -10.90 7.32
N PRO A 226 10.86 -9.92 6.54
CA PRO A 226 9.47 -9.91 6.11
C PRO A 226 9.17 -11.13 5.23
N ARG A 227 8.04 -11.80 5.48
CA ARG A 227 7.69 -12.97 4.68
C ARG A 227 7.28 -12.55 3.26
N GLY A 228 7.65 -13.38 2.27
CA GLY A 228 7.40 -13.10 0.85
C GLY A 228 8.59 -13.52 0.00
N LYS A 229 8.66 -14.81 -0.36
CA LYS A 229 9.73 -15.32 -1.21
C LYS A 229 9.79 -14.55 -2.53
N VAL A 230 10.94 -13.94 -2.80
CA VAL A 230 11.29 -13.38 -4.11
C VAL A 230 11.27 -14.50 -5.13
N HIS A 231 10.23 -14.55 -5.96
CA HIS A 231 10.21 -15.41 -7.13
C HIS A 231 10.95 -14.71 -8.28
N ARG A 232 11.94 -15.37 -8.88
CA ARG A 232 12.62 -14.89 -10.11
C ARG A 232 11.55 -14.55 -11.16
N GLY A 233 11.43 -13.26 -11.50
CA GLY A 233 10.36 -12.70 -12.35
C GLY A 233 9.43 -11.69 -11.65
N TYR A 234 9.60 -11.47 -10.35
CA TYR A 234 8.79 -10.57 -9.51
C TYR A 234 9.61 -9.55 -8.70
N GLU A 235 10.86 -9.26 -9.07
CA GLU A 235 11.79 -8.36 -8.35
C GLU A 235 11.36 -6.88 -8.32
N GLY A 236 10.16 -6.54 -8.82
CA GLY A 236 9.89 -5.21 -9.34
C GLY A 236 10.81 -4.96 -10.53
N GLY A 237 10.27 -4.46 -11.65
CA GLY A 237 11.18 -3.87 -12.61
C GLY A 237 12.02 -2.81 -11.90
N LYS A 238 13.27 -2.59 -12.34
CA LYS A 238 13.99 -1.34 -12.05
C LYS A 238 12.99 -0.18 -12.18
N ILE A 239 13.18 0.91 -11.43
CA ILE A 239 12.48 2.16 -11.74
C ILE A 239 12.84 2.49 -13.20
N GLU A 240 11.99 2.07 -14.14
CA GLU A 240 12.27 2.17 -15.57
C GLU A 240 12.15 3.64 -16.01
N GLU A 241 11.41 4.43 -15.24
CA GLU A 241 11.11 5.84 -15.48
C GLU A 241 11.19 6.61 -14.16
N PHE A 242 12.01 7.66 -14.15
CA PHE A 242 12.07 8.62 -13.06
C PHE A 242 10.71 9.32 -12.89
N PRO A 243 10.30 9.67 -11.67
CA PRO A 243 9.02 10.34 -11.45
C PRO A 243 8.97 11.66 -12.22
N THR A 244 7.95 11.85 -13.05
CA THR A 244 7.73 13.11 -13.77
C THR A 244 7.43 14.21 -12.76
N LEU A 245 8.15 15.33 -12.86
CA LEU A 245 7.98 16.49 -12.00
C LEU A 245 7.74 17.71 -12.86
N GLU A 246 6.82 18.57 -12.47
CA GLU A 246 6.67 19.88 -13.10
C GLU A 246 7.97 20.71 -12.92
N PRO A 247 8.28 21.67 -13.81
CA PRO A 247 9.56 22.39 -13.82
C PRO A 247 9.98 23.02 -12.48
N ASN A 248 9.02 23.37 -11.61
CA ASN A 248 9.24 23.97 -10.29
C ASN A 248 8.81 23.08 -9.12
N GLU A 249 8.33 21.87 -9.39
CA GLU A 249 7.89 20.94 -8.36
C GLU A 249 9.09 20.48 -7.53
N ARG A 250 8.97 20.57 -6.22
CA ARG A 250 10.00 20.13 -5.28
C ARG A 250 9.72 18.69 -4.89
N MET A 251 10.75 17.86 -4.98
CA MET A 251 10.73 16.50 -4.43
C MET A 251 10.70 16.58 -2.91
N SER A 252 10.03 15.61 -2.28
CA SER A 252 10.23 15.35 -0.85
C SER A 252 11.71 15.03 -0.58
N GLY A 253 12.15 15.21 0.67
CA GLY A 253 13.54 14.91 1.05
C GLY A 253 13.91 13.46 0.72
N TRP A 254 13.01 12.53 1.03
CA TRP A 254 13.14 11.11 0.77
C TRP A 254 13.14 10.77 -0.73
N LEU A 255 12.21 11.33 -1.52
CA LEU A 255 12.16 11.07 -2.97
C LEU A 255 13.44 11.56 -3.64
N ALA A 256 13.92 12.73 -3.22
CA ALA A 256 15.20 13.26 -3.68
C ALA A 256 16.36 12.33 -3.31
N GLU A 257 16.36 11.69 -2.13
CA GLU A 257 17.40 10.73 -1.74
C GLU A 257 17.38 9.45 -2.56
N ARG A 258 16.19 8.90 -2.83
CA ARG A 258 16.09 7.69 -3.66
C ARG A 258 16.47 7.94 -5.11
N VAL A 259 15.98 9.04 -5.67
CA VAL A 259 16.35 9.44 -7.03
C VAL A 259 17.83 9.78 -7.11
N ALA A 260 18.39 10.44 -6.09
CA ALA A 260 19.83 10.66 -6.01
C ALA A 260 20.59 9.33 -6.03
N GLY A 261 20.21 8.34 -5.23
CA GLY A 261 20.86 7.02 -5.20
C GLY A 261 20.90 6.35 -6.58
N ILE A 262 19.76 6.34 -7.30
CA ILE A 262 19.69 5.77 -8.66
C ILE A 262 20.60 6.54 -9.63
N LEU A 263 20.59 7.88 -9.57
CA LEU A 263 21.44 8.70 -10.40
C LEU A 263 22.92 8.52 -10.07
N VAL A 264 23.27 8.32 -8.79
CA VAL A 264 24.63 8.04 -8.32
C VAL A 264 25.10 6.72 -8.90
N GLU A 265 24.32 5.64 -8.77
CA GLU A 265 24.66 4.32 -9.31
C GLU A 265 24.93 4.37 -10.82
N GLU A 266 24.03 5.01 -11.58
CA GLU A 266 24.18 5.15 -13.03
C GLU A 266 25.36 6.08 -13.41
N TYR A 267 25.58 7.13 -12.63
CA TYR A 267 26.75 7.99 -12.79
C TYR A 267 28.03 7.19 -12.58
N GLU A 268 28.17 6.49 -11.45
CA GLU A 268 29.31 5.65 -11.10
C GLU A 268 29.55 4.55 -12.13
N ALA A 269 28.49 3.98 -12.70
CA ALA A 269 28.56 3.01 -13.80
C ALA A 269 29.07 3.58 -15.13
N GLY A 270 29.21 4.91 -15.25
CA GLY A 270 29.86 5.56 -16.39
C GLY A 270 29.01 6.60 -17.10
N ALA A 271 27.72 6.76 -16.74
CA ALA A 271 26.86 7.74 -17.38
C ALA A 271 27.33 9.17 -17.14
N SER A 272 27.22 10.01 -18.17
CA SER A 272 27.43 11.46 -18.05
C SER A 272 26.19 12.16 -17.48
N VAL A 273 26.37 13.33 -16.87
CA VAL A 273 25.25 14.17 -16.40
C VAL A 273 24.23 14.46 -17.51
N GLN A 274 24.69 14.59 -18.76
CA GLN A 274 23.81 14.82 -19.90
C GLN A 274 22.98 13.58 -20.25
N GLN A 275 23.57 12.38 -20.23
CA GLN A 275 22.83 11.13 -20.43
C GLN A 275 21.80 10.91 -19.32
N LEU A 276 22.17 11.20 -18.07
CA LEU A 276 21.25 11.13 -16.92
C LEU A 276 20.09 12.12 -17.03
N SER A 277 20.34 13.33 -17.53
CA SER A 277 19.30 14.33 -17.80
C SER A 277 18.32 13.86 -18.87
N ILE A 278 18.82 13.23 -19.94
CA ILE A 278 17.99 12.68 -21.01
C ILE A 278 17.17 11.49 -20.52
N SER A 279 17.78 10.54 -19.80
CA SER A 279 17.09 9.33 -19.33
C SER A 279 16.08 9.61 -18.21
N SER A 280 16.35 10.62 -17.36
CA SER A 280 15.43 11.01 -16.28
C SER A 280 14.38 12.03 -16.67
N GLY A 281 14.55 12.73 -17.78
CA GLY A 281 13.73 13.88 -18.14
C GLY A 281 13.96 15.11 -17.24
N TYR A 282 14.90 15.05 -16.29
CA TYR A 282 15.23 16.17 -15.41
C TYR A 282 16.21 17.13 -16.06
N SER A 283 16.12 18.40 -15.69
CA SER A 283 17.10 19.40 -16.10
C SER A 283 18.50 19.05 -15.58
N ILE A 284 19.54 19.44 -16.33
CA ILE A 284 20.94 19.27 -15.91
C ILE A 284 21.18 19.83 -14.50
N THR A 285 20.58 20.97 -14.17
CA THR A 285 20.67 21.58 -12.84
C THR A 285 20.12 20.66 -11.76
N ARG A 286 18.95 20.04 -11.99
CA ARG A 286 18.33 19.11 -11.03
C ARG A 286 19.15 17.83 -10.89
N VAL A 287 19.62 17.24 -11.98
CA VAL A 287 20.50 16.06 -11.94
C VAL A 287 21.76 16.36 -11.13
N ARG A 288 22.40 17.52 -11.32
CA ARG A 288 23.58 17.90 -10.55
C ARG A 288 23.27 18.08 -9.07
N ALA A 289 22.15 18.73 -8.73
CA ALA A 289 21.72 18.88 -7.35
C ALA A 289 21.48 17.53 -6.67
N LEU A 290 20.86 16.57 -7.37
CA LEU A 290 20.61 15.22 -6.87
C LEU A 290 21.90 14.41 -6.73
N LEU A 291 22.83 14.49 -7.69
CA LEU A 291 24.15 13.85 -7.59
C LEU A 291 24.96 14.41 -6.40
N THR A 292 24.95 15.73 -6.20
CA THR A 292 25.56 16.35 -5.02
C THR A 292 24.88 15.90 -3.73
N LYS A 293 23.55 15.81 -3.71
CA LYS A 293 22.81 15.27 -2.57
C LYS A 293 23.20 13.81 -2.27
N GLY A 294 23.46 13.02 -3.30
CA GLY A 294 23.97 11.65 -3.21
C GLY A 294 25.47 11.53 -2.91
N GLY A 295 26.18 12.63 -2.66
CA GLY A 295 27.60 12.61 -2.30
C GLY A 295 28.58 12.40 -3.47
N VAL A 296 28.13 12.54 -4.72
CA VAL A 296 28.99 12.32 -5.89
C VAL A 296 30.03 13.43 -6.05
N GLU A 297 31.29 13.04 -6.18
CA GLU A 297 32.33 13.90 -6.74
C GLU A 297 32.29 13.87 -8.28
N PHE A 298 32.10 15.03 -8.90
CA PHE A 298 31.98 15.10 -10.36
C PHE A 298 33.30 14.81 -11.07
N ARG A 299 33.27 13.85 -12.00
CA ARG A 299 34.35 13.59 -12.96
C ARG A 299 34.72 14.87 -13.70
N GLY A 300 36.02 15.12 -13.85
CA GLY A 300 36.56 16.25 -14.62
C GLY A 300 36.06 16.27 -16.07
N ARG A 301 36.05 17.44 -16.70
CA ARG A 301 35.62 17.59 -18.11
C ARG A 301 36.58 16.83 -19.04
N GLY A 302 36.21 15.63 -19.44
CA GLY A 302 36.91 14.82 -20.44
C GLY A 302 36.06 14.63 -21.70
N ARG A 303 36.58 15.04 -22.86
CA ARG A 303 36.03 14.69 -24.18
C ARG A 303 36.07 13.16 -24.33
N PRO A 304 35.00 12.47 -24.77
CA PRO A 304 35.01 11.02 -24.89
C PRO A 304 36.12 10.58 -25.85
N ARG A 305 36.87 9.54 -25.43
CA ARG A 305 37.96 8.94 -26.22
C ARG A 305 37.31 8.22 -27.41
N LYS A 306 37.70 8.58 -28.65
CA LYS A 306 37.29 7.87 -29.87
C LYS A 306 37.73 6.41 -29.74
N GLU A 307 36.80 5.47 -29.87
CA GLU A 307 37.15 4.06 -30.06
C GLU A 307 37.95 3.90 -31.37
N PRO A 308 39.00 3.07 -31.40
CA PRO A 308 39.75 2.82 -32.63
C PRO A 308 38.89 2.02 -33.61
N GLU A 309 38.77 2.52 -34.84
CA GLU A 309 38.16 1.82 -35.96
C GLU A 309 38.85 0.47 -36.16
N ALA A 310 38.06 -0.59 -36.18
CA ALA A 310 38.54 -1.92 -36.56
C ALA A 310 38.99 -1.86 -38.02
N VAL A 311 40.30 -1.94 -38.24
CA VAL A 311 40.88 -2.09 -39.57
C VAL A 311 40.57 -3.49 -40.06
N SER A 312 39.70 -3.60 -41.05
CA SER A 312 39.51 -4.82 -41.83
C SER A 312 40.73 -5.05 -42.72
N ALA A 313 41.38 -6.20 -42.55
CA ALA A 313 42.25 -6.82 -43.54
C ALA A 313 41.99 -8.32 -43.56
#